data_AF-A0A3D0T7S1-F1
#
_entry.id   AF-A0A3D0T7S1-F1
#
_cell.length_a   1.000
_cell.length_b   1.000
_cell.length_c   1.000
_cell.angle_alpha   90.00
_cell.angle_beta   90.00
_cell.angle_gamma   90.00
#
_symmetry.space_group_name_H-M   'P 1'
#
loop_
_entity.id
_entity.type
_entity.pdbx_description
1 polymer ?
#
loop_
_entity_poly.entity_id
_entity_poly.type
_entity_poly.pdbx_seq_one_letter_code
_entity_poly.pdbx_strand_id
1 'polypeptide(L)'
;MPVERPLLTKDQVAQAESRIGFTHPVLTVIEYNLPAIVQLAKGYSQIIDNQEQQRYIRRQYGFLADAIVEVGSYTLEPTDLIAIWSRAREVFSGYHRYALAGMISSAFAVQGAENPEWRKFPRHYLETSQLPEGVARDQNGLLDVCSKLNHIRESLGEISFYVNGTRESAMSHAFELAKRGSNGDKEAEQELETLIAHQKAHTTPTLAEIYENFGNGFTPLYFPIQRALEAL
;
A
#
# COMPACT_ATOMS: atom_id res chain seq x y z
N MET A 1 -2.11 -4.16 27.09
CA MET A 1 -2.08 -2.80 26.50
C MET A 1 -1.32 -2.91 25.20
N PRO A 2 -1.86 -2.48 24.04
CA PRO A 2 -1.07 -2.44 22.82
C PRO A 2 0.09 -1.47 23.06
N VAL A 3 1.31 -1.92 22.74
CA VAL A 3 2.51 -1.09 22.81
C VAL A 3 2.34 0.00 21.75
N GLU A 4 2.25 1.27 22.17
CA GLU A 4 2.24 2.38 21.21
C GLU A 4 3.56 2.35 20.43
N ARG A 5 3.46 2.15 19.11
CA ARG A 5 4.62 2.26 18.23
C ARG A 5 5.13 3.70 18.25
N PRO A 6 6.46 3.92 18.35
CA PRO A 6 7.02 5.25 18.30
C PRO A 6 6.73 5.87 16.93
N LEU A 7 6.29 7.13 16.93
CA LEU A 7 5.96 7.87 15.72
C LEU A 7 7.17 7.99 14.78
N LEU A 8 6.91 7.86 13.48
CA LEU A 8 7.85 8.17 12.40
C LEU A 8 8.57 9.52 12.60
N THR A 9 9.88 9.52 12.45
CA THR A 9 10.72 10.73 12.45
C THR A 9 11.17 11.12 11.04
N LYS A 10 11.56 12.38 10.87
CA LYS A 10 12.10 12.88 9.60
C LYS A 10 13.33 12.09 9.12
N ASP A 11 14.21 11.69 10.06
CA ASP A 11 15.41 10.93 9.73
C ASP A 11 15.08 9.51 9.29
N GLN A 12 14.09 8.86 9.93
CA GLN A 12 13.61 7.54 9.51
C GLN A 12 13.01 7.58 8.10
N VAL A 13 12.21 8.62 7.80
CA VAL A 13 11.65 8.82 6.45
C VAL A 13 12.76 9.03 5.44
N ALA A 14 13.70 9.94 5.70
CA ALA A 14 14.81 10.23 4.79
C ALA A 14 15.70 8.99 4.55
N GLN A 15 16.00 8.23 5.61
CA GLN A 15 16.76 6.99 5.49
C GLN A 15 16.02 5.96 4.63
N ALA A 16 14.73 5.71 4.91
CA ALA A 16 13.93 4.77 4.14
C ALA A 16 13.80 5.18 2.67
N GLU A 17 13.56 6.47 2.38
CA GLU A 17 13.48 6.97 1.00
C GLU A 17 14.80 6.81 0.24
N SER A 18 15.93 7.10 0.88
CA SER A 18 17.27 6.93 0.29
C SER A 18 17.66 5.46 0.12
N ARG A 19 17.02 4.57 0.90
CA ARG A 19 17.32 3.13 1.01
C ARG A 19 18.76 2.83 1.39
N ILE A 20 19.53 3.80 1.90
CA ILE A 20 20.91 3.60 2.33
C ILE A 20 20.93 2.72 3.58
N GLY A 21 21.56 1.55 3.46
CA GLY A 21 21.59 0.54 4.53
C GLY A 21 20.24 -0.14 4.77
N PHE A 22 19.27 0.02 3.85
CA PHE A 22 17.94 -0.58 3.95
C PHE A 22 17.87 -1.84 3.09
N THR A 23 17.66 -3.00 3.71
CA THR A 23 17.48 -4.28 3.01
C THR A 23 16.09 -4.82 3.30
N HIS A 24 15.34 -5.10 2.24
CA HIS A 24 13.99 -5.67 2.36
C HIS A 24 13.76 -6.72 1.26
N PRO A 25 13.18 -7.90 1.55
CA PRO A 25 13.01 -8.96 0.56
C PRO A 25 12.25 -8.54 -0.69
N VAL A 26 11.21 -7.70 -0.55
CA VAL A 26 10.45 -7.15 -1.69
C VAL A 26 11.32 -6.24 -2.57
N LEU A 27 12.26 -5.46 -1.99
CA LEU A 27 13.21 -4.68 -2.78
C LEU A 27 14.12 -5.61 -3.58
N THR A 28 14.62 -6.68 -2.96
CA THR A 28 15.43 -7.70 -3.65
C THR A 28 14.69 -8.33 -4.82
N VAL A 29 13.39 -8.61 -4.68
CA VAL A 29 12.54 -9.12 -5.79
C VAL A 29 12.45 -8.11 -6.92
N ILE A 30 12.21 -6.83 -6.61
CA ILE A 30 12.13 -5.77 -7.62
C ILE A 30 13.47 -5.67 -8.37
N GLU A 31 14.60 -5.66 -7.67
CA GLU A 31 15.92 -5.59 -8.31
C GLU A 31 16.23 -6.82 -9.16
N TYR A 32 15.98 -8.02 -8.63
CA TYR A 32 16.23 -9.26 -9.34
C TYR A 32 15.42 -9.35 -10.64
N ASN A 33 14.18 -8.88 -10.60
CA ASN A 33 13.27 -8.91 -11.74
C ASN A 33 13.33 -7.65 -12.62
N LEU A 34 14.22 -6.70 -12.32
CA LEU A 34 14.28 -5.41 -13.00
C LEU A 34 14.40 -5.52 -14.53
N PRO A 35 15.20 -6.43 -15.12
CA PRO A 35 15.26 -6.59 -16.57
C PRO A 35 13.91 -6.93 -17.20
N ALA A 36 13.16 -7.85 -16.59
CA ALA A 36 11.83 -8.25 -17.06
C ALA A 36 10.81 -7.11 -16.91
N ILE A 37 10.83 -6.43 -15.76
CA ILE A 37 9.97 -5.27 -15.49
C ILE A 37 10.21 -4.17 -16.52
N VAL A 38 11.47 -3.80 -16.77
CA VAL A 38 11.82 -2.76 -17.76
C VAL A 38 11.40 -3.16 -19.18
N GLN A 39 11.55 -4.44 -19.55
CA GLN A 39 11.10 -4.93 -20.84
C GLN A 39 9.57 -4.80 -21.01
N LEU A 40 8.80 -5.22 -20.00
CA LEU A 40 7.34 -5.13 -20.03
C LEU A 40 6.84 -3.67 -19.96
N ALA A 41 7.55 -2.80 -19.22
CA ALA A 41 7.23 -1.38 -19.15
C ALA A 41 7.27 -0.69 -20.52
N LYS A 42 8.19 -1.11 -21.41
CA LYS A 42 8.24 -0.62 -22.80
C LYS A 42 6.99 -1.00 -23.59
N GLY A 43 6.46 -2.21 -23.38
CA GLY A 43 5.22 -2.65 -24.03
C GLY A 43 4.02 -1.87 -23.50
N TYR A 44 3.93 -1.75 -22.17
CA TYR A 44 2.88 -0.99 -21.51
C TYR A 44 2.82 0.48 -21.94
N SER A 45 3.96 1.15 -22.07
CA SER A 45 4.00 2.58 -22.42
C SER A 45 3.44 2.90 -23.81
N GLN A 46 3.31 1.89 -24.68
CA GLN A 46 2.70 2.05 -26.01
C GLN A 46 1.18 1.90 -25.98
N ILE A 47 0.60 1.43 -24.87
CA ILE A 47 -0.84 1.22 -24.73
C ILE A 47 -1.46 2.51 -24.21
N ILE A 48 -2.36 3.09 -25.01
CA ILE A 48 -3.05 4.35 -24.66
C ILE A 48 -4.36 4.05 -23.89
N ASP A 49 -5.03 2.95 -24.22
CA ASP A 49 -6.31 2.58 -23.59
C ASP A 49 -6.10 2.08 -22.16
N ASN A 50 -6.78 2.71 -21.21
CA ASN A 50 -6.65 2.39 -19.79
C ASN A 50 -7.10 0.96 -19.45
N GLN A 51 -8.11 0.43 -20.14
CA GLN A 51 -8.56 -0.94 -19.89
C GLN A 51 -7.54 -1.95 -20.42
N GLU A 52 -6.96 -1.70 -21.59
CA GLU A 52 -5.91 -2.54 -22.15
C GLU A 52 -4.62 -2.46 -21.34
N GLN A 53 -4.28 -1.30 -20.76
CA GLN A 53 -3.17 -1.18 -19.81
C GLN A 53 -3.37 -2.10 -18.60
N GLN A 54 -4.57 -2.10 -18.02
CA GLN A 54 -4.89 -3.00 -16.91
C GLN A 54 -4.87 -4.47 -17.35
N ARG A 55 -5.47 -4.82 -18.50
CA ARG A 55 -5.43 -6.19 -19.04
C ARG A 55 -4.02 -6.67 -19.31
N TYR A 56 -3.16 -5.80 -19.82
CA TYR A 56 -1.74 -6.08 -20.05
C TYR A 56 -1.05 -6.43 -18.74
N ILE A 57 -1.25 -5.61 -17.69
CA ILE A 57 -0.68 -5.89 -16.37
C ILE A 57 -1.10 -7.26 -15.85
N ARG A 58 -2.41 -7.54 -15.86
CA ARG A 58 -2.97 -8.82 -15.39
C ARG A 58 -2.35 -10.02 -16.11
N ARG A 59 -2.11 -9.92 -17.42
CA ARG A 59 -1.55 -11.00 -18.24
C ARG A 59 -0.04 -11.19 -18.08
N GLN A 60 0.69 -10.11 -17.83
CA GLN A 60 2.15 -10.11 -17.95
C GLN A 60 2.88 -10.08 -16.62
N TYR A 61 2.26 -9.61 -15.54
CA TYR A 61 2.93 -9.40 -14.24
C TYR A 61 2.68 -10.51 -13.21
N GLY A 62 2.04 -11.61 -13.59
CA GLY A 62 1.85 -12.77 -12.70
C GLY A 62 3.15 -13.31 -12.10
N PHE A 63 4.26 -13.27 -12.86
CA PHE A 63 5.58 -13.67 -12.37
C PHE A 63 6.05 -12.85 -11.16
N LEU A 64 5.70 -11.56 -11.10
CA LEU A 64 6.10 -10.67 -10.01
C LEU A 64 5.28 -10.97 -8.76
N ALA A 65 3.98 -11.27 -8.92
CA ALA A 65 3.15 -11.74 -7.81
C ALA A 65 3.73 -13.02 -7.21
N ASP A 66 4.08 -14.00 -8.05
CA ASP A 66 4.70 -15.26 -7.63
C ASP A 66 6.04 -15.01 -6.90
N ALA A 67 6.92 -14.18 -7.48
CA ALA A 67 8.22 -13.87 -6.89
C ALA A 67 8.11 -13.17 -5.52
N ILE A 68 7.11 -12.31 -5.32
CA ILE A 68 6.85 -11.67 -4.01
C ILE A 68 6.31 -12.69 -2.99
N VAL A 69 5.52 -13.68 -3.42
CA VAL A 69 5.09 -14.76 -2.51
C VAL A 69 6.28 -15.64 -2.10
N GLU A 70 7.19 -15.92 -3.03
CA GLU A 70 8.31 -16.83 -2.83
C GLU A 70 9.40 -16.31 -1.88
N VAL A 71 9.49 -15.00 -1.63
CA VAL A 71 10.47 -14.46 -0.66
C VAL A 71 10.21 -14.87 0.79
N GLY A 72 9.02 -15.39 1.10
CA GLY A 72 8.67 -15.81 2.44
C GLY A 72 8.33 -14.65 3.38
N SER A 73 8.81 -14.72 4.62
CA SER A 73 8.40 -13.78 5.67
C SER A 73 9.08 -12.43 5.55
N TYR A 74 8.28 -11.35 5.58
CA TYR A 74 8.74 -9.97 5.62
C TYR A 74 7.72 -9.07 6.32
N THR A 75 8.08 -7.84 6.64
CA THR A 75 7.22 -6.86 7.31
C THR A 75 6.73 -5.79 6.33
N LEU A 76 5.66 -5.07 6.68
CA LEU A 76 5.22 -3.87 5.98
C LEU A 76 5.05 -2.75 6.99
N GLU A 77 6.07 -2.54 7.81
CA GLU A 77 6.13 -1.40 8.73
C GLU A 77 6.25 -0.09 7.93
N PRO A 78 5.99 1.08 8.54
CA PRO A 78 5.99 2.35 7.81
C PRO A 78 7.27 2.61 7.00
N THR A 79 8.44 2.33 7.57
CA THR A 79 9.72 2.50 6.86
C THR A 79 9.93 1.48 5.74
N ASP A 80 9.40 0.26 5.86
CA ASP A 80 9.41 -0.74 4.79
C ASP A 80 8.59 -0.25 3.59
N LEU A 81 7.36 0.23 3.86
CA LEU A 81 6.48 0.79 2.84
C LEU A 81 7.15 1.96 2.13
N ILE A 82 7.78 2.87 2.88
CA ILE A 82 8.49 4.03 2.31
C ILE A 82 9.66 3.59 1.42
N ALA A 83 10.48 2.64 1.88
CA ALA A 83 11.62 2.17 1.13
C ALA A 83 11.22 1.43 -0.16
N ILE A 84 10.26 0.50 -0.05
CA ILE A 84 9.69 -0.22 -1.20
C ILE A 84 9.10 0.76 -2.20
N TRP A 85 8.32 1.74 -1.71
CA TRP A 85 7.63 2.67 -2.60
C TRP A 85 8.56 3.66 -3.26
N SER A 86 9.59 4.13 -2.55
CA SER A 86 10.63 4.99 -3.12
C SER A 86 11.27 4.31 -4.35
N ARG A 87 11.52 3.00 -4.28
CA ARG A 87 12.00 2.24 -5.45
C ARG A 87 10.92 2.00 -6.49
N ALA A 88 9.70 1.69 -6.08
CA ALA A 88 8.58 1.48 -7.00
C ALA A 88 8.33 2.68 -7.92
N ARG A 89 8.51 3.90 -7.40
CA ARG A 89 8.35 5.16 -8.16
C ARG A 89 9.38 5.32 -9.28
N GLU A 90 10.58 4.80 -9.10
CA GLU A 90 11.65 4.83 -10.09
C GLU A 90 11.43 3.82 -11.22
N VAL A 91 10.74 2.71 -10.91
CA VAL A 91 10.66 1.54 -11.80
C VAL A 91 9.30 1.41 -12.49
N PHE A 92 8.21 1.74 -11.80
CA PHE A 92 6.85 1.53 -12.27
C PHE A 92 6.14 2.86 -12.52
N SER A 93 5.12 2.85 -13.38
CA SER A 93 4.28 4.00 -13.69
C SER A 93 2.83 3.60 -13.94
N GLY A 94 1.90 4.55 -13.74
CA GLY A 94 0.47 4.37 -13.99
C GLY A 94 -0.13 3.20 -13.21
N TYR A 95 -1.00 2.44 -13.86
CA TYR A 95 -1.73 1.32 -13.25
C TYR A 95 -0.84 0.21 -12.70
N HIS A 96 0.44 0.13 -13.10
CA HIS A 96 1.37 -0.83 -12.49
C HIS A 96 1.57 -0.57 -11.01
N ARG A 97 1.53 0.69 -10.58
CA ARG A 97 1.74 1.03 -9.18
C ARG A 97 0.58 0.50 -8.33
N TYR A 98 -0.67 0.65 -8.78
CA TYR A 98 -1.83 0.05 -8.11
C TYR A 98 -1.74 -1.48 -8.06
N ALA A 99 -1.35 -2.10 -9.17
CA ALA A 99 -1.17 -3.55 -9.23
C ALA A 99 -0.04 -4.04 -8.30
N LEU A 100 1.08 -3.32 -8.24
CA LEU A 100 2.20 -3.63 -7.35
C LEU A 100 1.80 -3.51 -5.89
N ALA A 101 1.09 -2.44 -5.50
CA ALA A 101 0.56 -2.30 -4.15
C ALA A 101 -0.38 -3.47 -3.80
N GLY A 102 -1.24 -3.89 -4.74
CA GLY A 102 -2.09 -5.07 -4.58
C GLY A 102 -1.30 -6.38 -4.43
N MET A 103 -0.27 -6.60 -5.27
CA MET A 103 0.60 -7.78 -5.18
C MET A 103 1.35 -7.83 -3.84
N ILE A 104 1.95 -6.72 -3.40
CA ILE A 104 2.67 -6.64 -2.12
C ILE A 104 1.72 -6.89 -0.94
N SER A 105 0.54 -6.24 -0.96
CA SER A 105 -0.44 -6.35 0.12
C SER A 105 -1.03 -7.76 0.22
N SER A 106 -1.41 -8.36 -0.91
CA SER A 106 -1.95 -9.71 -0.94
C SER A 106 -0.90 -10.75 -0.56
N ALA A 107 0.32 -10.64 -1.08
CA ALA A 107 1.41 -11.55 -0.72
C ALA A 107 1.79 -11.45 0.76
N PHE A 108 1.81 -10.24 1.34
CA PHE A 108 2.02 -10.07 2.78
C PHE A 108 0.89 -10.69 3.60
N ALA A 109 -0.35 -10.49 3.17
CA ALA A 109 -1.51 -10.94 3.91
C ALA A 109 -1.61 -12.46 4.03
N VAL A 110 -1.08 -13.20 3.04
CA VAL A 110 -1.09 -14.67 3.03
C VAL A 110 0.15 -15.30 3.65
N GLN A 111 1.10 -14.51 4.15
CA GLN A 111 2.29 -15.07 4.81
C GLN A 111 1.89 -15.87 6.05
N GLY A 112 2.35 -17.12 6.10
CA GLY A 112 2.08 -18.01 7.22
C GLY A 112 0.71 -18.69 7.18
N ALA A 113 -0.11 -18.46 6.15
CA ALA A 113 -1.38 -19.15 5.99
C ALA A 113 -1.16 -20.67 5.82
N GLU A 114 -1.93 -21.47 6.56
CA GLU A 114 -1.80 -22.93 6.58
C GLU A 114 -2.34 -23.59 5.29
N ASN A 115 -3.46 -23.07 4.78
CA ASN A 115 -4.07 -23.58 3.55
C ASN A 115 -3.23 -23.14 2.32
N PRO A 116 -2.68 -24.09 1.54
CA PRO A 116 -1.77 -23.79 0.43
C PRO A 116 -2.42 -23.00 -0.71
N GLU A 117 -3.75 -22.97 -0.82
CA GLU A 117 -4.46 -22.15 -1.81
C GLU A 117 -4.22 -20.65 -1.59
N TRP A 118 -3.95 -20.21 -0.35
CA TRP A 118 -3.58 -18.82 -0.06
C TRP A 118 -2.26 -18.41 -0.73
N ARG A 119 -1.33 -19.33 -0.99
CA ARG A 119 -0.08 -18.97 -1.71
C ARG A 119 -0.34 -18.60 -3.17
N LYS A 120 -1.38 -19.16 -3.78
CA LYS A 120 -1.78 -18.84 -5.17
C LYS A 120 -2.64 -17.57 -5.24
N PHE A 121 -3.13 -17.11 -4.10
CA PHE A 121 -4.08 -16.00 -4.02
C PHE A 121 -3.55 -14.69 -4.63
N PRO A 122 -2.33 -14.22 -4.35
CA PRO A 122 -1.84 -12.94 -4.88
C PRO A 122 -1.86 -12.87 -6.41
N ARG A 123 -1.39 -13.94 -7.07
CA ARG A 123 -1.45 -14.05 -8.53
C ARG A 123 -2.87 -14.18 -9.05
N HIS A 124 -3.68 -15.05 -8.45
CA HIS A 124 -5.08 -15.20 -8.83
C HIS A 124 -5.82 -13.86 -8.74
N TYR A 125 -5.65 -13.14 -7.63
CA TYR A 125 -6.30 -11.87 -7.38
C TYR A 125 -5.82 -10.78 -8.35
N LEU A 126 -4.53 -10.74 -8.69
CA LEU A 126 -4.03 -9.87 -9.76
C LEU A 126 -4.77 -10.14 -11.07
N GLU A 127 -4.89 -11.41 -11.47
CA GLU A 127 -5.44 -11.83 -12.76
C GLU A 127 -6.97 -11.66 -12.86
N THR A 128 -7.70 -11.91 -11.77
CA THR A 128 -9.17 -12.00 -11.76
C THR A 128 -9.87 -10.92 -10.96
N SER A 129 -9.16 -10.30 -10.01
CA SER A 129 -9.74 -9.42 -8.98
C SER A 129 -10.82 -10.10 -8.12
N GLN A 130 -10.73 -11.43 -7.97
CA GLN A 130 -11.69 -12.26 -7.23
C GLN A 130 -11.01 -13.10 -6.15
N LEU A 131 -11.78 -13.52 -5.15
CA LEU A 131 -11.35 -14.53 -4.18
C LEU A 131 -11.54 -15.93 -4.78
N PRO A 132 -10.52 -16.80 -4.75
CA PRO A 132 -10.71 -18.22 -5.04
C PRO A 132 -11.77 -18.85 -4.11
N GLU A 133 -12.60 -19.76 -4.63
CA GLU A 133 -13.62 -20.43 -3.80
C GLU A 133 -13.02 -21.17 -2.60
N GLY A 134 -11.84 -21.77 -2.77
CA GLY A 134 -11.13 -22.50 -1.73
C GLY A 134 -10.63 -21.63 -0.58
N VAL A 135 -10.38 -20.33 -0.81
CA VAL A 135 -9.99 -19.38 0.25
C VAL A 135 -11.20 -18.68 0.86
N ALA A 136 -12.27 -18.46 0.07
CA ALA A 136 -13.48 -17.78 0.52
C ALA A 136 -14.26 -18.57 1.60
N ARG A 137 -13.99 -19.87 1.75
CA ARG A 137 -14.61 -20.75 2.75
C ARG A 137 -13.70 -21.08 3.94
N ASP A 138 -12.46 -20.61 3.93
CA ASP A 138 -11.46 -20.88 4.97
C ASP A 138 -11.52 -19.79 6.03
N GLN A 139 -12.38 -19.98 7.04
CA GLN A 139 -12.61 -18.98 8.10
C GLN A 139 -11.31 -18.58 8.82
N ASN A 140 -10.47 -19.55 9.18
CA ASN A 140 -9.22 -19.28 9.90
C ASN A 140 -8.25 -18.50 9.01
N GLY A 141 -8.05 -18.94 7.77
CA GLY A 141 -7.19 -18.23 6.82
C GLY A 141 -7.69 -16.81 6.52
N LEU A 142 -9.01 -16.62 6.41
CA LEU A 142 -9.59 -15.30 6.24
C LEU A 142 -9.35 -14.38 7.45
N LEU A 143 -9.45 -14.91 8.67
CA LEU A 143 -9.15 -14.16 9.90
C LEU A 143 -7.68 -13.71 9.94
N ASP A 144 -6.76 -14.62 9.63
CA ASP A 144 -5.32 -14.33 9.58
C ASP A 144 -4.98 -13.29 8.52
N VAL A 145 -5.52 -13.46 7.31
CA VAL A 145 -5.36 -12.51 6.20
C VAL A 145 -5.92 -11.14 6.57
N CYS A 146 -7.12 -11.09 7.16
CA CYS A 146 -7.73 -9.83 7.61
C CYS A 146 -6.88 -9.14 8.69
N SER A 147 -6.31 -9.90 9.63
CA SER A 147 -5.38 -9.39 10.64
C SER A 147 -4.13 -8.75 10.01
N LYS A 148 -3.52 -9.43 9.04
CA LYS A 148 -2.37 -8.89 8.29
C LYS A 148 -2.73 -7.66 7.47
N LEU A 149 -3.91 -7.63 6.85
CA LEU A 149 -4.37 -6.44 6.13
C LEU A 149 -4.60 -5.26 7.09
N ASN A 150 -5.12 -5.51 8.29
CA ASN A 150 -5.21 -4.47 9.33
C ASN A 150 -3.85 -3.91 9.73
N HIS A 151 -2.82 -4.74 9.81
CA HIS A 151 -1.44 -4.27 10.04
C HIS A 151 -0.99 -3.27 8.97
N ILE A 152 -1.27 -3.54 7.68
CA ILE A 152 -0.95 -2.60 6.59
C ILE A 152 -1.70 -1.28 6.82
N ARG A 153 -3.00 -1.35 7.16
CA ARG A 153 -3.81 -0.16 7.42
C ARG A 153 -3.26 0.67 8.58
N GLU A 154 -2.78 0.03 9.65
CA GLU A 154 -2.12 0.71 10.78
C GLU A 154 -0.84 1.42 10.33
N SER A 155 -0.01 0.76 9.53
CA SER A 155 1.25 1.34 9.02
C SER A 155 0.99 2.52 8.07
N LEU A 156 -0.03 2.42 7.21
CA LEU A 156 -0.49 3.55 6.38
C LEU A 156 -1.07 4.69 7.24
N GLY A 157 -1.75 4.36 8.33
CA GLY A 157 -2.25 5.33 9.30
C GLY A 157 -1.11 6.11 9.97
N GLU A 158 0.00 5.46 10.29
CA GLU A 158 1.18 6.12 10.85
C GLU A 158 1.87 7.05 9.83
N ILE A 159 2.02 6.60 8.58
CA ILE A 159 2.51 7.46 7.49
C ILE A 159 1.59 8.68 7.30
N SER A 160 0.27 8.45 7.29
CA SER A 160 -0.72 9.52 7.18
C SER A 160 -0.62 10.50 8.33
N PHE A 161 -0.45 10.02 9.56
CA PHE A 161 -0.27 10.87 10.73
C PHE A 161 1.01 11.70 10.63
N TYR A 162 2.13 11.09 10.21
CA TYR A 162 3.39 11.82 9.98
C TYR A 162 3.20 12.96 8.98
N VAL A 163 2.55 12.68 7.83
CA VAL A 163 2.31 13.66 6.78
C VAL A 163 1.34 14.75 7.22
N ASN A 164 0.21 14.37 7.83
CA ASN A 164 -0.91 15.28 8.04
C ASN A 164 -0.95 15.90 9.44
N GLY A 165 -0.23 15.35 10.43
CA GLY A 165 -0.26 15.80 11.82
C GLY A 165 -1.53 15.44 12.59
N THR A 166 -2.46 14.72 11.96
CA THR A 166 -3.72 14.25 12.58
C THR A 166 -4.01 12.80 12.22
N ARG A 167 -4.69 12.09 13.12
CA ARG A 167 -5.18 10.72 12.90
C ARG A 167 -6.55 10.69 12.21
N GLU A 168 -7.25 11.83 12.21
CA GLU A 168 -8.51 11.97 11.49
C GLU A 168 -8.26 12.05 9.99
N SER A 169 -9.34 11.89 9.20
CA SER A 169 -9.28 12.21 7.77
C SER A 169 -8.79 13.65 7.61
N ALA A 170 -7.55 13.83 7.16
CA ALA A 170 -6.91 15.14 7.06
C ALA A 170 -7.77 16.13 6.24
N MET A 171 -8.43 15.63 5.18
CA MET A 171 -9.36 16.40 4.37
C MET A 171 -10.61 16.82 5.15
N SER A 172 -11.19 15.91 5.94
CA SER A 172 -12.38 16.21 6.75
C SER A 172 -12.04 17.18 7.90
N HIS A 173 -10.91 16.98 8.57
CA HIS A 173 -10.43 17.86 9.63
C HIS A 173 -10.15 19.26 9.09
N ALA A 174 -9.39 19.36 7.99
CA ALA A 174 -9.12 20.64 7.33
C ALA A 174 -10.40 21.34 6.85
N PHE A 175 -11.38 20.59 6.34
CA PHE A 175 -12.68 21.13 5.91
C PHE A 175 -13.47 21.72 7.08
N GLU A 176 -13.56 21.01 8.21
CA GLU A 176 -14.25 21.52 9.40
C GLU A 176 -13.55 22.75 10.00
N LEU A 177 -12.21 22.76 10.05
CA LEU A 177 -11.45 23.94 10.47
C LEU A 177 -11.70 25.13 9.54
N ALA A 178 -11.66 24.93 8.21
CA ALA A 178 -11.93 25.98 7.24
C ALA A 178 -13.35 26.54 7.37
N LYS A 179 -14.33 25.68 7.58
CA LYS A 179 -15.72 26.06 7.81
C LYS A 179 -15.87 26.89 9.09
N ARG A 180 -15.25 26.47 10.20
CA ARG A 180 -15.23 27.25 11.44
C ARG A 180 -14.56 28.60 11.27
N GLY A 181 -13.39 28.65 10.63
CA GLY A 181 -12.68 29.90 10.32
C GLY A 181 -13.53 30.86 9.51
N SER A 182 -14.23 30.37 8.47
CA SER A 182 -15.16 31.19 7.68
C SER A 182 -16.32 31.81 8.49
N ASN A 183 -16.61 31.26 9.67
CA ASN A 183 -17.60 31.79 10.62
C ASN A 183 -16.98 32.71 11.70
N GLY A 184 -15.70 33.09 11.57
CA GLY A 184 -14.99 34.02 12.44
C GLY A 184 -14.21 33.38 13.60
N ASP A 185 -14.06 32.05 13.60
CA ASP A 185 -13.26 31.32 14.59
C ASP A 185 -11.75 31.42 14.26
N LYS A 186 -11.08 32.40 14.88
CA LYS A 186 -9.64 32.64 14.67
C LYS A 186 -8.74 31.49 15.14
N GLU A 187 -9.17 30.71 16.13
CA GLU A 187 -8.39 29.55 16.59
C GLU A 187 -8.41 28.47 15.51
N ALA A 188 -9.56 28.23 14.88
CA ALA A 188 -9.67 27.29 13.76
C ALA A 188 -8.87 27.72 12.53
N GLU A 189 -8.80 29.02 12.23
CA GLU A 189 -7.92 29.56 11.17
C GLU A 189 -6.45 29.26 11.45
N GLN A 190 -5.98 29.54 12.67
CA GLN A 190 -4.59 29.32 13.06
C GLN A 190 -4.24 27.82 13.10
N GLU A 191 -5.16 26.97 13.54
CA GLU A 191 -4.98 25.52 13.52
C GLU A 191 -4.88 25.00 12.08
N LEU A 192 -5.72 25.49 11.15
CA LEU A 192 -5.67 25.13 9.74
C LEU A 192 -4.34 25.56 9.10
N GLU A 193 -3.86 26.77 9.37
CA GLU A 193 -2.55 27.23 8.90
C GLU A 193 -1.41 26.34 9.41
N THR A 194 -1.46 25.95 10.68
CA THR A 194 -0.48 25.05 11.29
C THR A 194 -0.50 23.67 10.62
N LEU A 195 -1.71 23.14 10.36
CA LEU A 195 -1.90 21.85 9.69
C LEU A 195 -1.33 21.87 8.26
N ILE A 196 -1.61 22.93 7.49
CA ILE A 196 -1.10 23.10 6.13
C ILE A 196 0.43 23.23 6.15
N ALA A 197 0.98 24.01 7.08
CA ALA A 197 2.42 24.17 7.23
C ALA A 197 3.11 22.84 7.61
N HIS A 198 2.51 22.07 8.53
CA HIS A 198 2.96 20.73 8.89
C HIS A 198 2.95 19.81 7.67
N GLN A 199 1.84 19.75 6.94
CA GLN A 199 1.71 18.91 5.74
C GLN A 199 2.77 19.27 4.71
N LYS A 200 2.98 20.55 4.44
CA LYS A 200 4.00 21.00 3.49
C LYS A 200 5.43 20.64 3.92
N ALA A 201 5.71 20.64 5.23
CA ALA A 201 7.03 20.30 5.76
C ALA A 201 7.33 18.79 5.75
N HIS A 202 6.31 17.94 5.79
CA HIS A 202 6.45 16.49 5.94
C HIS A 202 6.07 15.70 4.68
N THR A 203 5.37 16.30 3.72
CA THR A 203 5.02 15.63 2.46
C THR A 203 6.24 15.48 1.56
N THR A 204 6.49 14.26 1.09
CA THR A 204 7.40 14.00 -0.03
C THR A 204 6.61 13.39 -1.19
N PRO A 205 7.15 13.41 -2.43
CA PRO A 205 6.50 12.73 -3.55
C PRO A 205 6.31 11.22 -3.31
N THR A 206 7.17 10.58 -2.52
CA THR A 206 7.01 9.17 -2.15
C THR A 206 5.81 8.98 -1.22
N LEU A 207 5.74 9.76 -0.14
CA LEU A 207 4.67 9.64 0.85
C LEU A 207 3.29 9.96 0.26
N ALA A 208 3.23 10.97 -0.62
CA ALA A 208 1.99 11.33 -1.32
C ALA A 208 1.43 10.16 -2.14
N GLU A 209 2.30 9.42 -2.82
CA GLU A 209 1.87 8.30 -3.65
C GLU A 209 1.55 7.02 -2.87
N ILE A 210 2.17 6.79 -1.70
CA ILE A 210 1.89 5.57 -0.90
C ILE A 210 0.40 5.47 -0.58
N TYR A 211 -0.20 6.55 -0.07
CA TYR A 211 -1.60 6.53 0.36
C TYR A 211 -2.55 6.30 -0.83
N GLU A 212 -2.31 6.95 -1.96
CA GLU A 212 -3.10 6.75 -3.18
C GLU A 212 -3.00 5.31 -3.69
N ASN A 213 -1.78 4.78 -3.78
CA ASN A 213 -1.57 3.52 -4.46
C ASN A 213 -1.89 2.32 -3.59
N PHE A 214 -1.53 2.36 -2.30
CA PHE A 214 -2.06 1.38 -1.36
C PHE A 214 -3.55 1.57 -1.21
N GLY A 215 -4.11 2.79 -1.12
CA GLY A 215 -5.56 3.00 -1.14
C GLY A 215 -6.26 2.28 -2.30
N ASN A 216 -5.72 2.38 -3.51
CA ASN A 216 -6.28 1.75 -4.72
C ASN A 216 -5.91 0.26 -4.90
N GLY A 217 -4.81 -0.22 -4.32
CA GLY A 217 -4.37 -1.62 -4.42
C GLY A 217 -4.79 -2.50 -3.24
N PHE A 218 -4.93 -1.92 -2.05
CA PHE A 218 -5.31 -2.57 -0.79
C PHE A 218 -6.82 -2.61 -0.61
N THR A 219 -7.52 -1.49 -0.83
CA THR A 219 -8.97 -1.40 -0.54
C THR A 219 -9.79 -2.41 -1.34
N PRO A 220 -9.54 -2.62 -2.65
CA PRO A 220 -10.24 -3.64 -3.41
C PRO A 220 -10.00 -5.07 -2.91
N LEU A 221 -8.90 -5.31 -2.21
CA LEU A 221 -8.56 -6.60 -1.59
C LEU A 221 -9.21 -6.75 -0.21
N TYR A 222 -9.21 -5.69 0.59
CA TYR A 222 -9.70 -5.68 1.97
C TYR A 222 -11.20 -6.00 2.07
N PHE A 223 -12.02 -5.31 1.27
CA PHE A 223 -13.48 -5.46 1.39
C PHE A 223 -14.02 -6.83 0.96
N PRO A 224 -13.53 -7.50 -0.09
CA PRO A 224 -13.92 -8.88 -0.37
C PRO A 224 -13.57 -9.85 0.77
N ILE A 225 -12.40 -9.72 1.39
CA ILE A 225 -12.00 -10.57 2.52
C ILE A 225 -12.93 -10.36 3.72
N GLN A 226 -13.22 -9.11 4.08
CA GLN A 226 -14.19 -8.82 5.15
C GLN A 226 -15.57 -9.38 4.85
N ARG A 227 -16.08 -9.18 3.62
CA ARG A 227 -17.39 -9.70 3.22
C ARG A 227 -17.45 -11.23 3.24
N ALA A 228 -16.36 -11.90 2.87
CA ALA A 228 -16.28 -13.36 2.96
C ALA A 228 -16.33 -13.83 4.42
N LEU A 229 -15.64 -13.12 5.34
CA LEU A 229 -15.72 -13.39 6.78
C LEU A 229 -17.12 -13.22 7.35
N GLU A 230 -17.82 -12.15 6.95
CA GLU A 230 -19.19 -11.85 7.42
C GLU A 230 -20.24 -12.86 6.91
N ALA A 231 -19.91 -13.60 5.85
CA ALA A 231 -20.81 -14.58 5.22
C ALA A 231 -20.65 -16.01 5.75
N LEU A 232 -19.69 -16.26 6.64
CA LEU A 232 -19.41 -17.57 7.28
C LEU A 232 -20.04 -17.64 8.68
#